data_AF-A0A4Y9UDD3-F1
#
_entry.id   AF-A0A4Y9UDD3-F1
#
_cell.length_a   1.000
_cell.length_b   1.000
_cell.length_c   1.000
_cell.angle_alpha   90.00
_cell.angle_beta   90.00
_cell.angle_gamma   90.00
#
_symmetry.space_group_name_H-M   'P 1'
#
loop_
_entity.id
_entity.type
_entity.pdbx_description
1 polymer ?
#
loop_
_entity_poly.entity_id
_entity_poly.type
_entity_poly.pdbx_seq_one_letter_code
_entity_poly.pdbx_strand_id
1 'polypeptide(L)' 'MIRLIFTFVLLLSSWAEAETVDVKYRGPVDLKPFTCQEITRSSVVNRLCYDASNQYVIVQLKTTY' A
#
# COMPACT_ATOMS: atom_id res chain seq x y z
N MET A 1 26.77 14.20 24.99
CA MET A 1 26.95 13.69 23.62
C MET A 1 25.85 12.68 23.24
N ILE A 2 24.57 13.01 23.51
CA ILE A 2 23.42 12.07 23.34
C ILE A 2 22.27 12.68 22.52
N ARG A 3 22.40 13.94 22.08
CA ARG A 3 21.32 14.69 21.41
C ARG A 3 21.22 14.48 19.90
N LEU A 4 22.12 13.68 19.30
CA LEU A 4 22.17 13.46 17.86
C LEU A 4 21.50 12.15 17.40
N ILE A 5 21.05 11.29 18.34
CA ILE A 5 20.46 9.99 18.00
C ILE A 5 18.96 10.10 17.67
N PHE A 6 18.28 11.16 18.14
CA PHE A 6 16.82 11.27 18.01
C PHE A 6 16.32 11.73 16.63
N THR A 7 17.21 12.16 15.73
CA THR A 7 16.82 12.76 14.44
C THR A 7 16.73 11.78 13.26
N PHE A 8 17.14 10.52 13.41
CA PHE A 8 17.20 9.58 12.27
C PHE A 8 15.92 8.73 12.05
N VAL A 9 14.97 8.75 12.98
CA VAL A 9 13.80 7.83 12.96
C VAL A 9 12.58 8.36 12.18
N LEU A 10 12.70 9.50 11.46
CA LEU A 10 11.57 10.17 10.81
C LEU A 10 11.41 9.88 9.30
N LEU A 11 12.21 9.00 8.71
CA LEU A 11 12.23 8.77 7.24
C LEU A 11 11.44 7.54 6.76
N LEU A 12 10.68 6.87 7.64
CA LEU A 12 9.81 5.75 7.26
C LEU A 12 8.32 6.16 7.17
N SER A 13 8.04 7.43 6.87
CA SER A 13 6.69 7.86 6.51
C SER A 13 6.32 7.21 5.17
N SER A 14 5.65 6.06 5.24
CA SER A 14 4.92 5.50 4.11
C SER A 14 3.90 6.54 3.66
N TRP A 15 4.11 7.11 2.48
CA TRP A 15 3.17 8.04 1.88
C TRP A 15 1.86 7.27 1.64
N ALA A 16 0.91 7.45 2.54
CA ALA A 16 -0.46 6.96 2.37
C ALA A 16 -1.15 7.92 1.39
N GLU A 17 -0.86 7.75 0.10
CA GLU A 17 -1.61 8.42 -0.96
C GLU A 17 -3.07 7.99 -0.83
N ALA A 18 -3.97 8.98 -0.73
CA ALA A 18 -5.40 8.74 -0.78
C ALA A 18 -5.78 8.39 -2.23
N GLU A 19 -5.68 7.11 -2.56
CA GLU A 19 -5.95 6.57 -3.89
C GLU A 19 -7.28 5.81 -3.87
N THR A 20 -8.15 6.07 -4.84
CA THR A 20 -9.35 5.25 -5.06
C THR A 20 -9.17 4.49 -6.36
N VAL A 21 -9.32 3.16 -6.31
CA VAL A 21 -9.16 2.28 -7.48
C VAL A 21 -10.47 1.55 -7.77
N ASP A 22 -10.74 1.27 -9.05
CA ASP A 22 -11.89 0.45 -9.44
C ASP A 22 -11.48 -1.03 -9.41
N VAL A 23 -11.99 -1.75 -8.42
CA VAL A 23 -11.72 -3.18 -8.20
C VAL A 23 -12.74 -4.01 -8.98
N LYS A 24 -12.25 -4.92 -9.81
CA LYS A 24 -13.10 -5.78 -10.64
C LYS A 24 -14.16 -6.49 -9.81
N TYR A 25 -15.42 -6.36 -10.24
CA TYR A 25 -16.62 -6.93 -9.59
C TYR A 25 -16.99 -6.34 -8.22
N ARG A 26 -16.28 -5.32 -7.73
CA ARG A 26 -16.62 -4.60 -6.50
C ARG A 26 -16.91 -3.12 -6.74
N GLY A 27 -16.25 -2.52 -7.73
CA GLY A 27 -16.35 -1.09 -8.01
C GLY A 27 -15.29 -0.28 -7.26
N PRO A 28 -15.50 1.03 -7.07
CA PRO A 28 -14.51 1.91 -6.48
C PRO A 28 -14.24 1.58 -5.01
N VAL A 29 -12.96 1.47 -4.67
CA VAL A 29 -12.47 1.24 -3.31
C VAL A 29 -11.42 2.27 -2.95
N ASP A 30 -11.60 2.94 -1.81
CA ASP A 30 -10.59 3.79 -1.20
C ASP A 30 -9.47 2.92 -0.60
N LEU A 31 -8.23 3.13 -1.04
CA LEU A 31 -7.05 2.42 -0.58
C LEU A 31 -6.41 3.06 0.66
N LYS A 32 -6.92 4.21 1.14
CA LYS A 32 -6.44 4.86 2.36
C LYS A 32 -6.32 3.94 3.59
N PRO A 33 -7.21 2.97 3.86
CA PRO A 33 -7.05 2.05 5.00
C PRO A 33 -6.07 0.90 4.73
N PHE A 34 -5.56 0.75 3.51
CA PHE A 34 -4.69 -0.35 3.11
C PHE A 34 -3.21 0.01 3.22
N THR A 35 -2.41 -0.97 3.63
CA THR A 35 -0.95 -0.93 3.44
C THR A 35 -0.62 -1.54 2.09
N CYS A 36 -0.16 -0.72 1.15
CA CYS A 36 0.19 -1.16 -0.19
C CYS A 36 1.70 -1.32 -0.40
N GLN A 37 2.09 -2.35 -1.14
CA GLN A 37 3.46 -2.61 -1.56
C GLN A 37 3.52 -2.95 -3.04
N GLU A 38 4.45 -2.30 -3.75
CA GLU A 38 4.81 -2.66 -5.12
C GLU A 38 5.60 -3.98 -5.15
N ILE A 39 5.24 -4.87 -6.06
CA ILE A 39 5.81 -6.19 -6.22
C ILE A 39 6.68 -6.22 -7.48
N THR A 40 7.99 -6.33 -7.30
CA THR A 40 8.96 -6.36 -8.42
C THR A 40 9.36 -7.77 -8.86
N ARG A 41 8.97 -8.79 -8.09
CA ARG A 41 9.36 -10.19 -8.32
C ARG A 41 8.40 -10.98 -9.21
N SER A 42 7.34 -10.33 -9.71
CA SER A 42 6.31 -10.95 -10.53
C SER A 42 6.05 -10.10 -11.78
N SER A 43 5.77 -10.77 -12.91
CA SER A 43 5.34 -10.12 -14.16
C SER A 43 3.81 -10.01 -14.27
N VAL A 44 3.09 -10.53 -13.28
CA VAL A 44 1.62 -10.56 -13.25
C VAL A 44 1.09 -9.75 -12.07
N VAL A 45 1.68 -9.91 -10.89
CA VAL A 45 1.30 -9.17 -9.68
C VAL A 45 2.18 -7.94 -9.61
N ASN A 46 1.57 -6.76 -9.73
CA ASN A 46 2.30 -5.50 -9.69
C ASN A 46 2.24 -4.84 -8.32
N ARG A 47 1.11 -4.98 -7.62
CA ARG A 47 0.90 -4.34 -6.32
C ARG A 47 0.00 -5.20 -5.44
N LEU A 48 0.25 -5.17 -4.14
CA LEU A 48 -0.57 -5.83 -3.14
C LEU A 48 -0.91 -4.83 -2.04
N CYS A 49 -2.19 -4.71 -1.73
CA CYS A 49 -2.73 -3.82 -0.70
C CYS A 49 -3.45 -4.65 0.35
N TYR A 50 -3.03 -4.55 1.60
CA TYR A 50 -3.62 -5.30 2.72
C TYR A 50 -4.22 -4.38 3.78
N ASP A 51 -5.47 -4.63 4.14
CA ASP A 51 -6.14 -4.01 5.27
C ASP A 51 -6.20 -5.02 6.42
N ALA A 52 -5.42 -4.74 7.48
CA ALA A 52 -5.35 -5.59 8.67
C ALA A 52 -6.63 -5.57 9.51
N SER A 53 -7.42 -4.50 9.45
CA SER A 53 -8.64 -4.34 10.25
C SER A 53 -9.75 -5.25 9.74
N ASN A 54 -9.87 -5.37 8.42
CA ASN A 54 -10.88 -6.20 7.76
C ASN A 54 -10.33 -7.53 7.23
N GLN A 55 -9.03 -7.79 7.43
CA GLN A 55 -8.31 -8.94 6.88
C GLN A 55 -8.56 -9.11 5.37
N TYR A 56 -8.50 -8.00 4.64
CA TYR A 56 -8.86 -7.94 3.23
C TYR A 56 -7.66 -7.58 2.36
N VAL A 57 -7.53 -8.27 1.23
CA VAL A 57 -6.43 -8.09 0.27
C VAL A 57 -7.00 -7.62 -1.07
N ILE A 58 -6.40 -6.57 -1.62
CA ILE A 58 -6.57 -6.13 -3.00
C ILE A 58 -5.25 -6.39 -3.73
N VAL A 59 -5.33 -6.92 -4.94
CA VAL A 59 -4.15 -7.23 -5.76
C VAL A 59 -4.29 -6.56 -7.11
N GLN A 60 -3.29 -5.79 -7.50
CA GLN A 60 -3.18 -5.32 -8.87
C GLN A 60 -2.52 -6.38 -9.73
N LEU A 61 -3.28 -6.91 -10.68
CA LEU A 61 -2.78 -7.81 -11.70
C LEU A 61 -2.50 -7.01 -12.97
N LYS A 62 -1.22 -6.81 -13.29
CA LYS A 62 -0.75 -5.91 -14.35
C LYS A 62 -1.30 -4.50 -14.16
N THR A 63 -2.36 -4.14 -14.88
CA THR A 63 -3.01 -2.82 -14.82
C THR A 63 -4.43 -2.88 -14.24
N THR A 64 -4.91 -4.05 -13.86
CA THR A 64 -6.28 -4.27 -13.36
C THR A 64 -6.26 -4.52 -11.86
N TYR A 65 -7.17 -3.87 -11.14
CA TYR A 65 -7.47 -4.12 -9.73
C TYR A 65 -8.70 -5.01 -9.60
#